data_AF-A0A9P4LYN1-F1
#
_entry.id   AF-A0A9P4LYN1-F1
#
_cell.length_a   1.000
_cell.length_b   1.000
_cell.length_c   1.000
_cell.angle_alpha   90.00
_cell.angle_beta   90.00
_cell.angle_gamma   90.00
#
_symmetry.space_group_name_H-M   'P 1'
#
loop_
_entity.id
_entity.type
_entity.pdbx_description
1 polymer ?
#
loop_
_entity_poly.entity_id
_entity_poly.type
_entity_poly.pdbx_seq_one_letter_code
_entity_poly.pdbx_strand_id
1 'polypeptide(L)' 'AVADFCRDKRYPPPVWKEFSDRRGGRTAWSSAVQVGSMNIPARYWYDGQYVGQAKEDAAEMAL' A
#
# COMPACT_ATOMS: atom_id res chain seq x y z
N ALA A 1 -4.61 7.49 -11.04
CA ALA A 1 -3.80 6.85 -9.98
C ALA A 1 -4.13 7.45 -8.62
N VAL A 2 -3.80 6.79 -7.50
CA VAL A 2 -4.07 7.32 -6.14
C VAL A 2 -3.48 8.73 -5.92
N ALA A 3 -2.37 9.05 -6.60
CA ALA A 3 -1.76 10.37 -6.59
C ALA A 3 -2.64 11.46 -7.23
N ASP A 4 -3.36 11.13 -8.32
CA ASP A 4 -4.30 12.05 -8.95
C ASP A 4 -5.52 12.29 -8.07
N PHE A 5 -6.00 11.25 -7.39
CA PHE A 5 -7.09 11.35 -6.42
C PHE A 5 -6.72 12.24 -5.24
N CYS A 6 -5.52 12.06 -4.68
CA CYS A 6 -5.00 12.93 -3.62
C CYS A 6 -4.91 14.38 -4.10
N ARG A 7 -4.42 14.59 -5.33
CA ARG A 7 -4.32 15.93 -5.94
C ARG A 7 -5.70 16.58 -6.12
N ASP A 8 -6.67 15.86 -6.65
CA ASP A 8 -8.03 16.34 -6.88
C ASP A 8 -8.74 16.72 -5.57
N LYS A 9 -8.58 15.87 -4.55
CA LYS A 9 -9.15 16.07 -3.21
C LYS A 9 -8.36 17.03 -2.33
N ARG A 10 -7.25 17.60 -2.81
CA ARG A 10 -6.30 18.44 -2.05
C ARG A 10 -5.76 17.75 -0.80
N TYR A 11 -5.64 16.42 -0.83
CA TYR A 11 -4.93 15.68 0.19
C TYR A 11 -3.41 15.79 0.00
N PRO A 12 -2.64 15.63 1.08
CA PRO A 12 -1.20 15.45 0.98
C PRO A 12 -0.85 14.31 0.01
N PRO A 13 0.34 14.32 -0.60
CA PRO A 13 0.81 13.23 -1.44
C PRO A 13 0.70 11.89 -0.71
N PRO A 14 0.28 10.82 -1.41
CA PRO A 14 0.10 9.51 -0.79
C PRO A 14 1.43 9.00 -0.25
N VAL A 15 1.46 8.69 1.05
CA VAL A 15 2.66 8.12 1.70
C VAL A 15 2.54 6.61 1.71
N TRP A 16 3.53 5.93 1.13
CA TRP A 16 3.58 4.48 1.07
C TRP A 16 4.37 3.95 2.26
N LYS A 17 3.85 2.92 2.92
CA LYS A 17 4.53 2.20 3.99
C LYS A 17 4.56 0.73 3.66
N GLU A 18 5.75 0.18 3.62
CA GLU A 18 5.96 -1.25 3.36
C GLU A 18 6.26 -1.95 4.68
N PHE A 19 5.68 -3.13 4.86
CA PHE A 19 5.84 -3.92 6.07
C PHE A 19 6.21 -5.35 5.69
N SER A 20 7.05 -5.99 6.50
CA SER A 20 7.40 -7.39 6.34
C SER A 20 7.14 -8.16 7.63
N ASP A 21 6.64 -9.38 7.48
CA ASP A 21 6.31 -10.30 8.58
C ASP A 21 7.01 -11.64 8.34
N ARG A 22 7.85 -12.06 9.29
CA ARG A 22 8.68 -13.26 9.14
C ARG A 22 7.94 -14.48 9.68
N ARG A 23 7.50 -15.38 8.80
CA ARG A 23 6.70 -16.57 9.12
C ARG A 23 7.48 -17.86 8.96
N GLY A 24 8.42 -18.11 9.89
CA GLY A 24 9.04 -19.44 10.07
C GLY A 24 9.71 -20.04 8.83
N GLY A 25 10.19 -19.22 7.89
CA GLY A 25 10.87 -19.67 6.66
C GLY A 25 10.51 -18.86 5.41
N ARG A 26 9.37 -18.15 5.42
CA ARG A 26 8.97 -17.20 4.38
C ARG A 26 8.81 -15.80 4.98
N THR A 27 9.09 -14.76 4.19
CA THR A 27 8.82 -13.37 4.58
C THR A 27 7.60 -12.91 3.80
N ALA A 28 6.51 -12.66 4.51
CA ALA A 28 5.32 -12.06 3.95
C ALA A 28 5.53 -10.55 3.88
N TRP A 29 5.18 -9.93 2.76
CA TRP A 29 5.27 -8.49 2.55
C TRP A 29 3.90 -7.90 2.29
N SER A 30 3.68 -6.69 2.77
CA SER A 30 2.47 -5.93 2.50
C SER A 30 2.81 -4.45 2.38
N SER A 31 1.93 -3.68 1.75
CA SER A 31 2.07 -2.23 1.57
C SER A 31 0.81 -1.55 2.06
N ALA A 32 0.91 -0.34 2.60
CA ALA A 32 -0.23 0.52 2.88
C ALA A 32 0.00 1.90 2.29
N VAL A 33 -1.09 2.49 1.81
CA VAL A 33 -1.12 3.87 1.35
C VAL A 33 -1.81 4.75 2.38
N GLN A 34 -1.17 5.84 2.74
CA GLN A 34 -1.75 6.86 3.60
C GLN A 34 -2.29 8.00 2.73
N VAL A 35 -3.62 8.16 2.72
CA VAL A 35 -4.35 9.20 1.99
C VAL A 35 -5.04 10.11 3.01
N GLY A 36 -4.56 11.35 3.14
CA GLY A 36 -5.05 12.26 4.17
C GLY A 36 -4.81 11.70 5.58
N SER A 37 -5.89 11.53 6.37
CA SER A 37 -5.84 10.91 7.70
C SER A 37 -6.11 9.40 7.69
N MET A 38 -6.39 8.81 6.53
CA MET A 38 -6.71 7.38 6.40
C MET A 38 -5.48 6.59 5.99
N ASN A 39 -5.28 5.43 6.61
CA ASN A 39 -4.26 4.47 6.23
C ASN A 39 -4.95 3.23 5.68
N ILE A 40 -4.69 2.91 4.41
CA ILE A 40 -5.36 1.86 3.66
C ILE A 40 -4.31 0.79 3.35
N PRO A 41 -4.34 -0.37 4.04
CA PRO A 41 -3.44 -1.48 3.75
C PRO A 41 -3.86 -2.23 2.48
N ALA A 42 -2.89 -2.87 1.83
CA ALA A 42 -3.13 -3.85 0.77
C ALA A 42 -3.97 -5.00 1.32
N ARG A 43 -4.80 -5.59 0.45
CA ARG A 43 -5.76 -6.62 0.85
C ARG A 43 -5.07 -7.93 1.22
N TYR A 44 -3.96 -8.22 0.55
CA TYR A 44 -3.23 -9.48 0.72
C TYR A 44 -1.78 -9.25 1.15
N TRP A 45 -1.22 -10.34 1.68
CA TRP A 45 0.21 -10.46 1.91
C TRP A 45 0.84 -11.17 0.73
N TYR A 46 1.89 -10.57 0.21
CA TYR A 46 2.61 -11.00 -0.98
C TYR A 46 3.96 -11.57 -0.58
N ASP A 47 4.56 -12.40 -1.44
CA ASP A 47 5.97 -12.76 -1.27
C ASP A 47 6.86 -11.55 -1.62
N GLY A 48 8.12 -11.52 -1.17
CA GLY A 48 9.03 -10.39 -1.40
C GLY A 48 9.24 -10.05 -2.87
N GLN A 49 9.01 -11.01 -3.76
CA GLN A 49 9.07 -10.82 -5.20
C GLN A 49 7.89 -10.01 -5.78
N TYR A 50 6.81 -9.85 -5.00
CA TYR A 50 5.54 -9.24 -5.43
C TYR A 50 5.15 -8.00 -4.60
N VAL A 51 6.12 -7.38 -3.90
CA VAL A 51 5.90 -6.14 -3.13
C VAL A 51 5.34 -5.01 -4.01
N GLY A 52 5.77 -4.93 -5.27
CA GLY A 52 5.23 -3.98 -6.24
C GLY A 52 3.73 -4.15 -6.48
N GLN A 53 3.25 -5.40 -6.54
CA GLN A 53 1.82 -5.71 -6.68
C GLN A 53 1.04 -5.32 -5.43
N ALA A 54 1.63 -5.50 -4.24
CA ALA A 54 1.03 -5.04 -2.99
C ALA A 54 0.81 -3.52 -2.98
N LYS A 55 1.73 -2.77 -3.60
CA LYS A 55 1.61 -1.31 -3.74
C LYS A 55 0.49 -0.92 -4.69
N GLU A 56 0.35 -1.61 -5.82
CA GLU A 56 -0.75 -1.40 -6.77
C GLU A 56 -2.11 -1.74 -6.16
N ASP A 57 -2.21 -2.86 -5.44
CA ASP A 57 -3.43 -3.29 -4.74
C ASP A 57 -3.86 -2.28 -3.66
N ALA A 58 -2.91 -1.77 -2.87
CA ALA A 58 -3.18 -0.68 -1.93
C ALA A 58 -3.64 0.61 -2.63
N ALA A 59 -3.14 0.89 -3.84
CA ALA A 59 -3.56 2.02 -4.65
C ALA A 59 -5.01 1.89 -5.13
N GLU A 60 -5.40 0.69 -5.58
CA GLU A 60 -6.77 0.38 -6.01
C GLU A 60 -7.75 0.44 -4.84
N MET A 61 -7.37 -0.07 -3.68
CA MET A 61 -8.20 -0.02 -2.46
C MET A 61 -8.48 1.40 -1.96
N ALA A 62 -7.70 2.38 -2.40
CA ALA A 62 -7.78 3.78 -1.96
C ALA A 62 -8.48 4.71 -2.96
N LEU A 63 -8.81 4.22 -4.16
CA LEU A 63 -9.57 4.94 -5.20
C LEU A 63 -11.06 4.63 -5.09
#